data_AF-A0A157QK91-F1
#
_entry.id   AF-A0A157QK91-F1
#
_cell.length_a   1.000
_cell.length_b   1.000
_cell.length_c   1.000
_cell.angle_alpha   90.00
_cell.angle_beta   90.00
_cell.angle_gamma   90.00
#
_symmetry.space_group_name_H-M   'P 1'
#
loop_
_entity.id
_entity.type
_entity.pdbx_description
1 polymer ?
#
loop_
_entity_poly.entity_id
_entity_poly.type
_entity_poly.pdbx_seq_one_letter_code
_entity_poly.pdbx_strand_id
1 'polypeptide(L)'
;MQQKRWVEACGTQDVAESAIVERKVDGHEVVLMRQGDRFYAAQAVCPHMDERLCDGLLKKNRLICTKHLWQWDIESGQALGAAEKPLMMYPTRVEGSLVYVGLEPENS
;
A
#
# COMPACT_ATOMS: atom_id res chain seq x y z
N MET A 1 -10.16 0.29 21.44
CA MET A 1 -9.63 -0.20 20.15
C MET A 1 -10.58 0.32 19.09
N GLN A 2 -10.20 1.32 18.31
CA GLN A 2 -11.10 1.84 17.25
C GLN A 2 -11.39 0.70 16.27
N GLN A 3 -12.66 0.51 15.94
CA GLN A 3 -13.05 -0.45 14.91
C GLN A 3 -12.68 0.14 13.56
N LYS A 4 -11.91 -0.61 12.78
CA LYS A 4 -11.57 -0.25 11.40
C LYS A 4 -12.76 -0.47 10.49
N ARG A 5 -12.94 0.41 9.52
CA ARG A 5 -13.91 0.23 8.45
C ARG A 5 -13.24 -0.47 7.27
N TRP A 6 -13.70 -1.67 6.96
CA TRP A 6 -13.20 -2.43 5.82
C TRP A 6 -13.93 -2.03 4.55
N VAL A 7 -13.18 -1.58 3.56
CA VAL A 7 -13.71 -1.15 2.27
C VAL A 7 -13.09 -2.03 1.19
N GLU A 8 -13.93 -2.50 0.27
CA GLU A 8 -13.46 -3.26 -0.90
C GLU A 8 -12.55 -2.37 -1.76
N ALA A 9 -11.39 -2.90 -2.14
CA ALA A 9 -10.41 -2.16 -2.93
C ALA A 9 -10.33 -2.67 -4.37
N CYS A 10 -10.27 -4.00 -4.56
CA CYS A 10 -10.24 -4.65 -5.88
C CYS A 10 -10.38 -6.19 -5.76
N GLY A 11 -10.43 -6.87 -6.89
CA GLY A 11 -10.28 -8.32 -6.96
C GLY A 11 -8.83 -8.78 -6.76
N THR A 12 -8.62 -9.99 -6.28
CA THR A 12 -7.26 -10.56 -6.09
C THR A 12 -6.48 -10.73 -7.40
N GLN A 13 -7.19 -10.79 -8.54
CA GLN A 13 -6.60 -10.88 -9.87
C GLN A 13 -6.21 -9.52 -10.45
N ASP A 14 -6.67 -8.42 -9.85
CA ASP A 14 -6.34 -7.07 -10.33
C ASP A 14 -4.93 -6.63 -9.95
N VAL A 15 -4.31 -7.33 -8.98
CA VAL A 15 -2.93 -7.11 -8.54
C VAL A 15 -2.13 -8.39 -8.80
N ALA A 16 -1.36 -8.37 -9.88
CA ALA A 16 -0.45 -9.46 -10.22
C ALA A 16 0.66 -9.60 -9.17
N GLU A 17 1.30 -10.77 -9.14
CA GLU A 17 2.45 -11.01 -8.26
C GLU A 17 3.55 -9.96 -8.50
N SER A 18 4.07 -9.40 -7.41
CA SER A 18 5.10 -8.34 -7.45
C SER A 18 4.68 -7.06 -8.21
N ALA A 19 3.38 -6.82 -8.40
CA ALA A 19 2.86 -5.59 -8.96
C ALA A 19 2.51 -4.55 -7.88
N ILE A 20 2.44 -3.29 -8.31
CA ILE A 20 1.94 -2.15 -7.52
C ILE A 20 0.79 -1.54 -8.31
N VAL A 21 -0.37 -1.39 -7.67
CA VAL A 21 -1.59 -0.91 -8.33
C VAL A 21 -2.24 0.16 -7.47
N GLU A 22 -2.42 1.36 -8.03
CA GLU A 22 -3.14 2.43 -7.35
C GLU A 22 -4.66 2.21 -7.41
N ARG A 23 -5.33 2.46 -6.28
CA ARG A 23 -6.79 2.44 -6.16
C ARG A 23 -7.26 3.59 -5.29
N LYS A 24 -8.47 4.07 -5.58
CA LYS A 24 -9.20 4.97 -4.71
C LYS A 24 -10.16 4.13 -3.85
N VAL A 25 -9.95 4.13 -2.55
CA VAL A 25 -10.74 3.38 -1.57
C VAL A 25 -11.42 4.39 -0.66
N ASP A 26 -12.73 4.58 -0.88
CA ASP A 26 -13.54 5.56 -0.15
C ASP A 26 -12.87 6.93 0.04
N GLY A 27 -12.53 7.58 -1.07
CA GLY A 27 -11.85 8.88 -1.05
C GLY A 27 -10.34 8.83 -0.88
N HIS A 28 -9.77 7.75 -0.32
CA HIS A 28 -8.35 7.61 -0.04
C HIS A 28 -7.60 7.01 -1.23
N GLU A 29 -6.54 7.67 -1.69
CA GLU A 29 -5.65 7.13 -2.72
C GLU A 29 -4.60 6.22 -2.07
N VAL A 30 -4.62 4.93 -2.43
CA VAL A 30 -3.73 3.90 -1.88
C VAL A 30 -3.06 3.12 -2.99
N VAL A 31 -1.86 2.60 -2.72
CA VAL A 31 -1.24 1.55 -3.55
C VAL A 31 -1.43 0.19 -2.91
N LEU A 32 -1.89 -0.76 -3.71
CA LEU A 32 -1.95 -2.17 -3.40
C LEU A 32 -0.72 -2.88 -3.95
N MET A 33 -0.13 -3.74 -3.15
CA MET A 33 1.06 -4.51 -3.47
C MET A 33 0.79 -5.98 -3.16
N ARG A 34 1.34 -6.87 -4.00
CA ARG A 34 1.21 -8.31 -3.79
C ARG A 34 2.58 -8.99 -3.74
N GLN A 35 2.76 -9.81 -2.70
CA GLN A 35 3.92 -10.71 -2.59
C GLN A 35 3.44 -12.10 -2.15
N GLY A 36 3.57 -13.07 -3.04
CA GLY A 36 2.93 -14.39 -2.92
C GLY A 36 1.41 -14.25 -2.83
N ASP A 37 0.84 -14.82 -1.77
CA ASP A 37 -0.59 -14.75 -1.50
C ASP A 37 -0.98 -13.61 -0.55
N ARG A 38 -0.01 -12.77 -0.14
CA ARG A 38 -0.24 -11.65 0.77
C ARG A 38 -0.40 -10.35 0.00
N PHE A 39 -1.34 -9.54 0.45
CA PHE A 39 -1.62 -8.21 -0.08
C PHE A 39 -1.26 -7.17 0.97
N TYR A 40 -0.73 -6.04 0.53
CA TYR A 40 -0.35 -4.92 1.38
C TYR A 40 -0.91 -3.64 0.77
N ALA A 41 -1.23 -2.66 1.62
CA ALA A 41 -1.76 -1.38 1.20
C ALA A 41 -0.99 -0.26 1.88
N ALA A 42 -0.67 0.80 1.13
CA ALA A 42 0.03 1.97 1.65
C ALA A 42 -0.49 3.26 1.01
N GLN A 43 -0.12 4.42 1.56
CA GLN A 43 -0.39 5.72 0.93
C GLN A 43 0.10 5.73 -0.53
N ALA A 44 -0.64 6.33 -1.45
CA ALA A 44 -0.27 6.33 -2.88
C ALA A 44 0.92 7.23 -3.22
N VAL A 45 1.18 8.25 -2.40
CA VAL A 45 2.18 9.29 -2.68
C VAL A 45 3.39 9.12 -1.77
N CYS A 46 4.58 9.19 -2.36
CA CYS A 46 5.85 9.15 -1.65
C CYS A 46 5.93 10.29 -0.60
N PRO A 47 6.22 10.00 0.68
CA PRO A 47 6.27 11.02 1.75
C PRO A 47 7.46 12.00 1.64
N HIS A 48 8.27 11.87 0.59
CA HIS A 48 9.38 12.74 0.27
C HIS A 48 8.97 13.90 -0.67
N MET A 49 8.54 13.63 -1.91
CA MET A 49 8.29 14.66 -2.95
C MET A 49 7.24 14.25 -4.01
N ASP A 50 5.98 14.14 -3.60
CA ASP A 50 4.77 14.02 -4.46
C ASP A 50 4.86 13.03 -5.65
N GLU A 51 5.64 11.97 -5.47
CA GLU A 51 5.81 10.93 -6.49
C GLU A 51 4.79 9.81 -6.29
N ARG A 52 4.13 9.38 -7.35
CA ARG A 52 3.18 8.26 -7.30
C ARG A 52 3.93 6.94 -7.12
N LEU A 53 3.59 6.20 -6.09
CA LEU A 53 4.27 4.96 -5.75
C LEU A 53 3.86 3.78 -6.64
N CYS A 54 2.77 3.90 -7.40
CA CYS A 54 2.39 2.91 -8.41
C CYS A 54 3.41 2.81 -9.55
N ASP A 55 4.14 3.89 -9.84
CA ASP A 55 5.24 3.91 -10.80
C ASP A 55 6.57 3.41 -10.19
N GLY A 56 6.50 2.93 -8.95
CA GLY A 56 7.61 2.37 -8.20
C GLY A 56 8.02 0.96 -8.64
N LEU A 57 8.90 0.34 -7.85
CA LEU A 57 9.31 -1.05 -8.03
C LEU A 57 9.03 -1.83 -6.76
N LEU A 58 8.47 -3.04 -6.91
CA LEU A 58 8.30 -3.99 -5.82
C LEU A 58 9.34 -5.11 -5.97
N LYS A 59 10.28 -5.20 -5.03
CA LYS A 59 11.38 -6.16 -5.11
C LYS A 59 11.87 -6.60 -3.74
N LYS A 60 11.99 -7.91 -3.52
CA LYS A 60 12.51 -8.50 -2.27
C LYS A 60 11.78 -7.93 -1.03
N ASN A 61 10.45 -7.89 -1.07
CA ASN A 61 9.61 -7.34 0.00
C ASN A 61 9.76 -5.83 0.24
N ARG A 62 10.25 -5.08 -0.76
CA ARG A 62 10.46 -3.64 -0.66
C ARG A 62 9.73 -2.89 -1.75
N LEU A 63 9.03 -1.84 -1.35
CA LEU A 63 8.58 -0.80 -2.26
C LEU A 63 9.70 0.21 -2.46
N ILE A 64 10.02 0.53 -3.71
CA ILE A 64 11.09 1.46 -4.08
C ILE A 64 10.49 2.58 -4.92
N CYS A 65 10.61 3.82 -4.45
CA CYS A 65 10.29 4.99 -5.26
C CYS A 65 11.35 5.18 -6.35
N THR A 66 10.94 5.32 -7.60
CA THR A 66 11.84 5.42 -8.76
C THR A 66 12.56 6.76 -8.86
N LYS A 67 12.05 7.82 -8.22
CA LYS A 67 12.63 9.18 -8.29
C LYS A 67 13.93 9.34 -7.50
N HIS A 68 13.90 9.02 -6.20
CA HIS A 68 15.06 9.20 -5.29
C HIS A 68 15.47 7.91 -4.58
N LEU A 69 14.92 6.77 -5.02
CA LEU A 69 15.30 5.43 -4.55
C LEU A 69 15.08 5.20 -3.05
N TRP A 70 14.18 5.97 -2.43
CA TRP A 70 13.67 5.68 -1.09
C TRP A 70 12.94 4.34 -1.10
N GLN A 71 13.15 3.56 -0.03
CA GLN A 71 12.68 2.19 0.06
C GLN A 71 11.97 1.97 1.39
N TRP A 72 10.97 1.10 1.37
CA TRP A 72 10.23 0.70 2.56
C TRP A 72 10.00 -0.80 2.56
N ASP A 73 10.06 -1.41 3.74
CA ASP A 73 9.56 -2.77 3.94
C ASP A 73 8.03 -2.76 3.81
N ILE A 74 7.47 -3.63 2.96
CA ILE A 74 6.03 -3.59 2.65
C ILE A 74 5.14 -4.18 3.74
N GLU A 75 5.70 -4.91 4.71
CA GLU A 75 4.90 -5.46 5.82
C GLU A 75 4.71 -4.43 6.94
N SER A 76 5.77 -3.68 7.23
CA SER A 76 5.83 -2.75 8.36
C SER A 76 5.68 -1.29 7.96
N GLY A 77 5.98 -0.94 6.71
CA GLY A 77 6.13 0.44 6.26
C GLY A 77 7.41 1.11 6.77
N GLN A 78 8.30 0.37 7.43
CA GLN A 78 9.53 0.93 7.97
C GLN A 78 10.42 1.43 6.83
N ALA A 79 10.95 2.64 7.01
CA ALA A 79 11.93 3.23 6.12
C ALA A 79 13.21 2.39 6.09
N LEU A 80 13.73 2.14 4.89
CA LEU A 80 14.96 1.39 4.67
C LEU A 80 15.99 2.27 3.94
N GLY A 81 17.28 2.02 4.21
CA GLY A 81 18.37 2.71 3.52
C GLY A 81 18.36 4.22 3.80
N ALA A 82 18.23 5.02 2.74
CA ALA A 82 18.26 6.48 2.82
C ALA A 82 16.88 7.13 3.08
N ALA A 83 15.81 6.33 3.19
CA ALA A 83 14.50 6.87 3.50
C ALA A 83 14.45 7.37 4.95
N GLU A 84 13.98 8.61 5.14
CA GLU A 84 13.95 9.26 6.47
C GLU A 84 12.57 9.21 7.13
N LYS A 85 11.51 8.93 6.36
CA LYS A 85 10.13 8.85 6.84
C LYS A 85 9.55 7.46 6.58
N PRO A 86 8.80 6.87 7.54
CA PRO A 86 8.08 5.64 7.29
C PRO A 86 6.94 5.87 6.29
N LEU A 87 6.46 4.77 5.71
CA LEU A 87 5.29 4.78 4.84
C LEU A 87 4.03 4.49 5.68
N MET A 88 2.97 5.28 5.48
CA MET A 88 1.68 4.96 6.09
C MET A 88 1.13 3.68 5.45
N MET A 89 0.93 2.66 6.28
CA MET A 89 0.38 1.37 5.89
C MET A 89 -1.08 1.27 6.29
N TYR A 90 -1.88 0.68 5.42
CA TYR A 90 -3.25 0.30 5.71
C TYR A 90 -3.33 -1.22 5.87
N PRO A 91 -4.04 -1.71 6.90
CA PRO A 91 -4.28 -3.14 7.06
C PRO A 91 -5.09 -3.66 5.88
N THR A 92 -4.76 -4.87 5.45
CA THR A 92 -5.45 -5.57 4.37
C THR A 92 -6.07 -6.86 4.88
N ARG A 93 -7.12 -7.32 4.22
CA ARG A 93 -7.64 -8.68 4.36
C ARG A 93 -8.19 -9.16 3.03
N VAL A 94 -8.23 -10.47 2.84
CA VAL A 94 -8.81 -11.10 1.65
C VAL A 94 -10.03 -11.90 2.08
N GLU A 95 -11.15 -11.70 1.40
CA GLU A 95 -12.37 -12.50 1.59
C GLU A 95 -12.80 -13.03 0.22
N GLY A 96 -12.66 -14.34 -0.01
CA GLY A 96 -12.91 -14.95 -1.32
C GLY A 96 -11.95 -14.41 -2.39
N SER A 97 -12.51 -13.79 -3.42
CA SER A 97 -11.75 -13.18 -4.53
C SER A 97 -11.55 -11.68 -4.40
N LEU A 98 -11.84 -11.10 -3.23
CA LEU A 98 -11.81 -9.65 -3.00
C LEU A 98 -10.76 -9.26 -1.96
N VAL A 99 -10.10 -8.14 -2.21
CA VAL A 99 -9.14 -7.49 -1.30
C VAL A 99 -9.83 -6.31 -0.63
N TYR A 100 -9.75 -6.24 0.69
CA TYR A 100 -10.27 -5.15 1.50
C TYR A 100 -9.14 -4.39 2.16
N VAL A 101 -9.31 -3.07 2.27
CA VAL A 101 -8.43 -2.16 2.99
C VAL A 101 -9.17 -1.62 4.21
N GLY A 102 -8.53 -1.68 5.38
CA GLY A 102 -9.08 -1.13 6.61
C GLY A 102 -8.69 0.34 6.76
N LEU A 103 -9.68 1.21 6.77
CA LEU A 103 -9.52 2.63 7.03
C LEU A 103 -9.87 2.94 8.49
N GLU A 104 -9.22 3.96 9.05
CA GLU A 104 -9.69 4.54 10.30
C GLU A 104 -11.06 5.20 10.05
N PRO A 105 -12.00 5.14 11.01
CA PRO A 105 -13.27 5.82 10.88
C PRO A 105 -13.03 7.34 10.79
N GLU A 106 -13.67 8.00 9.83
CA GLU A 106 -13.66 9.46 9.75
C GLU A 106 -14.39 10.00 10.98
N ASN A 107 -13.65 10.61 11.90
CA ASN A 107 -14.24 11.41 12.96
C ASN A 107 -14.60 12.78 12.37
N SER A 108 -15.85 12.95 11.95
CA SER A 108 -16.43 14.28 11.68
C SER A 108 -16.57 15.09 12.96
#